data_AF-A0A8J2N559-F1
#
_entry.id   AF-A0A8J2N559-F1
#
_cell.length_a   1.000
_cell.length_b   1.000
_cell.length_c   1.000
_cell.angle_alpha   90.00
_cell.angle_beta   90.00
_cell.angle_gamma   90.00
#
_symmetry.space_group_name_H-M   'P 1'
#
loop_
_entity.id
_entity.type
_entity.pdbx_description
1 polymer ?
#
loop_
_entity_poly.entity_id
_entity_poly.type
_entity_poly.pdbx_seq_one_letter_code
_entity_poly.pdbx_strand_id
1 'polypeptide(L)'
;MPASPPQKIDGAFLELPGEIRNKIYTMAIYPELSSIVIANCTKPEHLAASVLHLPLFRVCRQIRAECLSYICATFPLRILGLQTALLFFSCAGTAISEIKALVLVQPATSIVESKGGRDRVEHFLAALNMMDELNEMRLEGMGSMSRLGHGGEHMDFVRKVEDLSKKGVDVQVRFGKR
;
A
#
# COMPACT_ATOMS: atom_id res chain seq x y z
N MET A 1 -30.87 -1.31 42.87
CA MET A 1 -31.41 -1.18 41.50
C MET A 1 -30.67 -2.17 40.61
N PRO A 2 -31.34 -3.13 39.96
CA PRO A 2 -30.66 -4.03 39.03
C PRO A 2 -30.20 -3.24 37.81
N ALA A 3 -28.92 -3.36 37.46
CA ALA A 3 -28.37 -2.77 36.24
C ALA A 3 -29.06 -3.42 35.03
N SER A 4 -29.67 -2.60 34.18
CA SER A 4 -30.20 -3.03 32.89
C SER A 4 -29.08 -3.72 32.09
N PRO A 5 -29.34 -4.89 31.49
CA PRO A 5 -28.33 -5.59 30.70
C PRO A 5 -27.84 -4.67 29.57
N PRO A 6 -26.54 -4.70 29.24
CA PRO A 6 -26.01 -3.89 28.15
C PRO A 6 -26.79 -4.24 26.87
N GLN A 7 -27.46 -3.25 26.29
CA GLN A 7 -28.10 -3.39 25.00
C GLN A 7 -27.02 -3.82 24.01
N LYS A 8 -27.20 -5.00 23.41
CA LYS A 8 -26.35 -5.47 22.32
C LYS A 8 -26.50 -4.50 21.16
N ILE A 9 -25.50 -3.63 20.97
CA ILE A 9 -25.29 -2.86 19.75
C ILE A 9 -24.69 -3.79 18.68
N ASP A 10 -25.23 -5.00 18.54
CA ASP A 10 -24.76 -5.98 17.58
C ASP A 10 -25.45 -5.66 16.24
N GLY A 11 -24.82 -4.83 15.40
CA GLY A 11 -25.23 -4.66 13.99
C GLY A 11 -25.43 -3.22 13.51
N ALA A 12 -25.70 -2.25 14.39
CA ALA A 12 -26.14 -0.91 13.99
C ALA A 12 -25.19 -0.17 13.02
N PHE A 13 -23.87 -0.39 13.13
CA PHE A 13 -22.90 0.24 12.22
C PHE A 13 -22.92 -0.38 10.81
N LEU A 14 -23.03 -1.71 10.71
CA LEU A 14 -23.01 -2.41 9.42
C LEU A 14 -24.35 -2.27 8.68
N GLU A 15 -25.42 -1.95 9.39
CA GLU A 15 -26.74 -1.61 8.83
C GLU A 15 -26.78 -0.22 8.17
N LEU A 16 -25.81 0.65 8.48
CA LEU A 16 -25.71 1.95 7.82
C LEU A 16 -25.39 1.77 6.32
N PRO A 17 -25.92 2.60 5.41
CA PRO A 17 -25.49 2.60 4.02
C PRO A 17 -23.97 2.81 3.87
N GLY A 18 -23.35 2.21 2.86
CA GLY A 18 -21.90 2.28 2.64
C GLY A 18 -21.37 3.72 2.56
N GLU A 19 -22.15 4.64 1.98
CA GLU A 19 -21.83 6.07 1.93
C GLU A 19 -21.67 6.70 3.33
N ILE A 20 -22.52 6.32 4.27
CA ILE A 20 -22.46 6.80 5.65
C ILE A 20 -21.26 6.18 6.36
N ARG A 21 -20.98 4.89 6.12
CA ARG A 21 -19.79 4.22 6.67
C ARG A 21 -18.51 4.88 6.15
N ASN A 22 -18.43 5.21 4.86
CA ASN A 22 -17.29 5.94 4.28
C ASN A 22 -17.10 7.33 4.89
N LYS A 23 -18.18 8.07 5.18
CA LYS A 23 -18.09 9.34 5.90
C LYS A 23 -17.53 9.14 7.31
N ILE A 24 -17.97 8.10 8.02
CA ILE A 24 -17.43 7.76 9.34
C ILE A 24 -15.95 7.37 9.24
N TYR A 25 -15.55 6.58 8.24
CA TYR A 25 -14.16 6.26 7.98
C TYR A 25 -13.34 7.52 7.69
N THR A 26 -13.84 8.46 6.89
CA THR A 26 -13.18 9.75 6.64
C THR A 26 -12.93 10.53 7.93
N MET A 27 -13.90 10.54 8.85
CA MET A 27 -13.81 11.27 10.12
C MET A 27 -12.92 10.55 11.15
N ALA A 28 -12.94 9.22 11.15
CA ALA A 28 -12.27 8.39 12.15
C ALA A 28 -10.86 7.96 11.73
N ILE A 29 -10.59 7.86 10.43
CA ILE A 29 -9.30 7.55 9.84
C ILE A 29 -8.67 8.87 9.41
N TYR A 30 -7.94 9.50 10.33
CA TYR A 30 -7.07 10.66 10.11
C TYR A 30 -7.68 11.73 9.18
N PRO A 31 -8.54 12.63 9.69
CA PRO A 31 -9.32 13.57 8.87
C PRO A 31 -8.50 14.53 7.99
N GLU A 32 -7.20 14.70 8.29
CA GLU A 32 -6.29 15.60 7.55
C GLU A 32 -5.17 14.83 6.83
N LEU A 33 -5.32 13.52 6.63
CA LEU A 33 -4.27 12.72 6.03
C LEU A 33 -4.19 12.93 4.52
N SER A 34 -3.05 13.43 4.05
CA SER A 34 -2.78 13.60 2.62
C SER A 34 -2.18 12.35 1.96
N SER A 35 -1.55 11.47 2.74
CA SER A 35 -0.89 10.26 2.26
C SER A 35 -0.58 9.30 3.41
N ILE A 36 -0.52 8.00 3.12
CA ILE A 36 -0.13 6.97 4.09
C ILE A 36 1.30 6.54 3.83
N VAL A 37 2.15 6.58 4.86
CA VAL A 37 3.52 6.07 4.79
C VAL A 37 3.62 4.73 5.51
N ILE A 38 4.09 3.70 4.81
CA ILE A 38 4.28 2.35 5.33
C ILE A 38 5.76 2.00 5.26
N ALA A 39 6.38 1.69 6.40
CA ALA A 39 7.81 1.42 6.49
C ALA A 39 8.11 0.29 7.49
N ASN A 40 9.27 -0.34 7.33
CA ASN A 40 9.86 -1.27 8.30
C ASN A 40 8.96 -2.47 8.69
N CYS A 41 8.06 -2.90 7.80
CA CYS A 41 7.22 -4.07 8.04
C CYS A 41 7.83 -5.30 7.38
N THR A 42 8.23 -6.27 8.20
CA THR A 42 8.74 -7.57 7.76
C THR A 42 7.79 -8.71 8.09
N LYS A 43 6.82 -8.47 8.99
CA LYS A 43 5.80 -9.43 9.40
C LYS A 43 4.42 -8.76 9.50
N PRO A 44 3.31 -9.49 9.32
CA PRO A 44 1.95 -8.92 9.36
C PRO A 44 1.65 -8.13 10.64
N GLU A 45 2.23 -8.54 11.77
CA GLU A 45 2.01 -7.86 13.06
C GLU A 45 2.57 -6.43 13.06
N HIS A 46 3.58 -6.14 12.23
CA HIS A 46 4.13 -4.79 12.09
C HIS A 46 3.14 -3.86 11.38
N LEU A 47 2.34 -4.37 10.43
CA LEU A 47 1.27 -3.60 9.80
C LEU A 47 0.14 -3.31 10.78
N ALA A 48 -0.22 -4.30 11.61
CA ALA A 48 -1.19 -4.15 12.69
C ALA A 48 -0.77 -3.11 13.74
N ALA A 49 0.54 -2.94 13.97
CA ALA A 49 1.10 -1.96 14.88
C ALA A 49 1.34 -0.58 14.26
N SER A 50 1.36 -0.47 12.92
CA SER A 50 1.65 0.78 12.19
C SER A 50 0.41 1.32 11.48
N VAL A 51 0.20 1.00 10.21
CA VAL A 51 -0.89 1.58 9.40
C VAL A 51 -2.28 1.09 9.83
N LEU A 52 -2.38 -0.09 10.45
CA LEU A 52 -3.65 -0.70 10.88
C LEU A 52 -3.85 -0.64 12.41
N HIS A 53 -3.22 0.32 13.11
CA HIS A 53 -3.30 0.39 14.56
C HIS A 53 -4.63 0.96 15.09
N LEU A 54 -5.39 1.68 14.26
CA LEU A 54 -6.64 2.32 14.68
C LEU A 54 -7.66 1.27 15.17
N PRO A 55 -8.47 1.59 16.20
CA PRO A 55 -9.46 0.67 16.75
C PRO A 55 -10.42 0.09 15.71
N LEU A 56 -10.75 0.85 14.66
CA LEU A 56 -11.62 0.40 13.57
C LEU A 56 -11.15 -0.91 12.91
N PHE A 57 -9.84 -1.09 12.72
CA PHE A 57 -9.30 -2.33 12.15
C PHE A 57 -9.41 -3.54 13.08
N ARG A 58 -9.79 -3.34 14.35
CA ARG A 58 -9.90 -4.40 15.37
C ARG A 58 -11.34 -4.79 15.67
N VAL A 59 -12.34 -4.03 15.21
CA VAL A 59 -13.75 -4.28 15.53
C VAL A 59 -14.22 -5.62 14.97
N CYS A 60 -14.19 -5.79 13.65
CA CYS A 60 -14.54 -7.06 13.01
C CYS A 60 -13.87 -7.20 11.64
N ARG A 61 -13.94 -8.41 11.03
CA ARG A 61 -13.33 -8.69 9.73
C ARG A 61 -13.93 -7.86 8.60
N GLN A 62 -15.24 -7.62 8.61
CA GLN A 62 -15.92 -6.83 7.59
C GLN A 62 -15.49 -5.36 7.62
N ILE A 63 -15.55 -4.72 8.79
CA ILE A 63 -15.11 -3.32 8.96
C ILE A 63 -13.64 -3.17 8.57
N ARG A 64 -12.79 -4.13 8.95
CA ARG A 64 -11.38 -4.12 8.54
C ARG A 64 -11.22 -4.13 7.02
N ALA A 65 -11.96 -4.98 6.32
CA ALA A 65 -11.90 -5.08 4.86
C ALA A 65 -12.40 -3.79 4.20
N GLU A 66 -13.51 -3.22 4.67
CA GLU A 66 -14.05 -1.95 4.18
C GLU A 66 -13.08 -0.79 4.42
N CYS A 67 -12.48 -0.69 5.61
CA CYS A 67 -11.49 0.34 5.90
C CYS A 67 -10.24 0.22 5.03
N LEU A 68 -9.78 -1.01 4.73
CA LEU A 68 -8.63 -1.25 3.87
C LEU A 68 -8.93 -0.85 2.42
N SER A 69 -10.09 -1.24 1.88
CA SER A 69 -10.57 -0.80 0.57
C SER A 69 -10.67 0.72 0.52
N TYR A 70 -11.32 1.34 1.51
CA TYR A 70 -11.40 2.80 1.61
C TYR A 70 -10.01 3.46 1.62
N ILE A 71 -9.05 2.92 2.36
CA ILE A 71 -7.68 3.42 2.39
C ILE A 71 -7.02 3.36 1.00
N CYS A 72 -7.08 2.20 0.35
CA CYS A 72 -6.49 1.98 -0.97
C CYS A 72 -7.11 2.91 -2.02
N ALA A 73 -8.43 3.09 -1.98
CA ALA A 73 -9.18 3.91 -2.94
C ALA A 73 -9.00 5.43 -2.75
N THR A 74 -8.63 5.87 -1.56
CA THR A 74 -8.70 7.28 -1.17
C THR A 74 -7.33 7.93 -1.01
N PHE A 75 -6.36 7.24 -0.41
CA PHE A 75 -5.09 7.85 -0.04
C PHE A 75 -3.92 7.36 -0.90
N PRO A 76 -3.05 8.26 -1.38
CA PRO A 76 -1.78 7.87 -1.95
C PRO A 76 -0.95 7.06 -0.95
N LEU A 77 -0.42 5.92 -1.41
CA LEU A 77 0.38 5.03 -0.58
C LEU A 77 1.87 5.24 -0.86
N ARG A 78 2.63 5.55 0.17
CA ARG A 78 4.09 5.65 0.11
C ARG A 78 4.71 4.51 0.90
N ILE A 79 5.33 3.57 0.21
CA ILE A 79 5.87 2.36 0.81
C ILE A 79 7.39 2.33 0.72
N LEU A 80 8.04 2.11 1.86
CA LEU A 80 9.49 2.00 1.97
C LEU A 80 9.88 0.52 1.90
N GLY A 81 10.38 0.11 0.74
CA GLY A 81 10.87 -1.24 0.48
C GLY A 81 9.84 -2.22 -0.10
N LEU A 82 10.30 -3.05 -1.03
CA LEU A 82 9.57 -4.09 -1.74
C LEU A 82 8.99 -5.12 -0.78
N GLN A 83 9.75 -5.53 0.23
CA GLN A 83 9.26 -6.49 1.23
C GLN A 83 8.05 -5.94 1.99
N THR A 84 8.08 -4.67 2.37
CA THR A 84 6.95 -4.01 3.04
C THR A 84 5.77 -3.85 2.09
N ALA A 85 6.01 -3.52 0.82
CA ALA A 85 4.95 -3.43 -0.19
C ALA A 85 4.24 -4.77 -0.41
N LEU A 86 4.99 -5.84 -0.64
CA LEU A 86 4.44 -7.18 -0.84
C LEU A 86 3.65 -7.67 0.38
N LEU A 87 4.18 -7.42 1.58
CA LEU A 87 3.48 -7.76 2.80
C LEU A 87 2.16 -6.98 2.93
N PHE A 88 2.18 -5.68 2.63
CA PHE A 88 0.97 -4.87 2.61
C PHE A 88 -0.04 -5.37 1.58
N PHE A 89 0.39 -5.68 0.34
CA PHE A 89 -0.50 -6.20 -0.70
C PHE A 89 -1.13 -7.54 -0.31
N SER A 90 -0.34 -8.44 0.30
CA SER A 90 -0.87 -9.70 0.81
C SER A 90 -1.93 -9.50 1.90
N CYS A 91 -1.79 -8.48 2.76
CA CYS A 91 -2.79 -8.16 3.78
C CYS A 91 -4.01 -7.42 3.22
N ALA A 92 -3.81 -6.54 2.23
CA ALA A 92 -4.88 -5.79 1.58
C ALA A 92 -5.77 -6.70 0.71
N GLY A 93 -5.21 -7.79 0.17
CA GLY A 93 -5.96 -8.75 -0.63
C GLY A 93 -6.51 -8.09 -1.89
N THR A 94 -7.81 -8.23 -2.15
CA THR A 94 -8.46 -7.64 -3.34
C THR A 94 -8.47 -6.13 -3.32
N ALA A 95 -8.36 -5.48 -2.16
CA ALA A 95 -8.37 -4.01 -2.05
C ALA A 95 -7.20 -3.33 -2.78
N ILE A 96 -6.15 -4.08 -3.18
CA ILE A 96 -5.06 -3.51 -3.97
C ILE A 96 -5.52 -3.02 -5.34
N SER A 97 -6.61 -3.56 -5.90
CA SER A 97 -7.12 -3.15 -7.21
C SER A 97 -7.58 -1.70 -7.24
N GLU A 98 -7.93 -1.16 -6.07
CA GLU A 98 -8.44 0.19 -5.86
C GLU A 98 -7.31 1.22 -5.63
N ILE A 99 -6.04 0.79 -5.55
CA ILE A 99 -4.92 1.70 -5.33
C ILE A 99 -4.73 2.59 -6.55
N LYS A 100 -4.91 3.90 -6.36
CA LYS A 100 -4.77 4.91 -7.44
C LYS A 100 -3.35 5.45 -7.57
N ALA A 101 -2.70 5.74 -6.44
CA ALA A 101 -1.37 6.34 -6.41
C ALA A 101 -0.43 5.57 -5.48
N LEU A 102 0.71 5.13 -6.02
CA LEU A 102 1.72 4.38 -5.29
C LEU A 102 3.10 5.03 -5.44
N VAL A 103 3.79 5.20 -4.32
CA VAL A 103 5.20 5.61 -4.27
C VAL A 103 6.02 4.51 -3.61
N LEU A 104 6.88 3.85 -4.38
CA LEU A 104 7.84 2.89 -3.85
C LEU A 104 9.19 3.58 -3.63
N VAL A 105 9.66 3.57 -2.38
CA VAL A 105 11.01 4.02 -2.03
C VAL A 105 11.88 2.79 -1.83
N GLN A 106 12.83 2.55 -2.73
CA GLN A 106 13.69 1.37 -2.72
C GLN A 106 15.14 1.74 -3.03
N PRO A 107 16.11 1.45 -2.12
CA PRO A 107 17.52 1.53 -2.46
C PRO A 107 17.88 0.56 -3.58
N ALA A 108 18.56 1.03 -4.63
CA ALA A 108 18.85 0.18 -5.78
C ALA A 108 19.61 -1.10 -5.38
N THR A 109 20.61 -1.01 -4.51
CA THR A 109 21.46 -2.14 -4.04
C THR A 109 20.66 -3.38 -3.64
N SER A 110 19.54 -3.18 -2.94
CA SER A 110 18.71 -4.26 -2.42
C SER A 110 17.90 -5.06 -3.46
N ILE A 111 17.88 -4.63 -4.72
CA ILE A 111 17.15 -5.33 -5.80
C ILE A 111 17.96 -6.51 -6.36
N VAL A 112 19.30 -6.40 -6.41
CA VAL A 112 20.16 -7.28 -7.23
C VAL A 112 21.07 -8.18 -6.41
N GLU A 113 21.22 -7.94 -5.12
CA GLU A 113 22.18 -8.65 -4.27
C GLU A 113 21.80 -10.12 -3.96
N SER A 114 20.58 -10.58 -4.28
CA SER A 114 20.18 -11.97 -3.98
C SER A 114 19.09 -12.53 -4.90
N LYS A 115 19.04 -13.87 -5.03
CA LYS A 115 17.93 -14.59 -5.69
C LYS A 115 16.57 -14.17 -5.14
N GLY A 116 16.47 -13.98 -3.82
CA GLY A 116 15.26 -13.49 -3.16
C GLY A 116 14.86 -12.06 -3.54
N GLY A 117 15.81 -11.23 -3.98
CA GLY A 117 15.53 -9.90 -4.53
C GLY A 117 14.77 -9.97 -5.85
N ARG A 118 15.20 -10.84 -6.77
CA ARG A 118 14.52 -11.05 -8.06
C ARG A 118 13.11 -11.59 -7.89
N ASP A 119 12.92 -12.58 -7.02
CA ASP A 119 11.59 -13.12 -6.75
C ASP A 119 10.65 -12.04 -6.22
N ARG A 120 11.11 -11.18 -5.30
CA ARG A 120 10.30 -10.05 -4.80
C ARG A 120 9.94 -9.05 -5.88
N VAL A 121 10.84 -8.75 -6.82
CA VAL A 121 10.54 -7.88 -7.96
C VAL A 121 9.42 -8.46 -8.82
N GLU A 122 9.50 -9.75 -9.17
CA GLU A 122 8.46 -10.38 -9.99
C GLU A 122 7.11 -10.41 -9.27
N HIS A 123 7.08 -10.73 -7.97
CA HIS A 123 5.84 -10.65 -7.19
C HIS A 123 5.29 -9.23 -7.11
N PHE A 124 6.16 -8.22 -7.03
CA PHE A 124 5.75 -6.83 -6.98
C PHE A 124 5.14 -6.38 -8.30
N LEU A 125 5.77 -6.75 -9.42
CA LEU A 125 5.23 -6.48 -10.76
C LEU A 125 3.91 -7.22 -11.01
N ALA A 126 3.79 -8.47 -10.52
CA ALA A 126 2.53 -9.20 -10.55
C ALA A 126 1.44 -8.47 -9.76
N ALA A 127 1.78 -7.92 -8.58
CA ALA A 127 0.84 -7.12 -7.80
C ALA A 127 0.42 -5.83 -8.51
N LEU A 128 1.35 -5.12 -9.16
CA LEU A 128 1.03 -3.93 -9.96
C LEU A 128 0.05 -4.25 -11.10
N ASN A 129 0.16 -5.43 -11.71
CA ASN A 129 -0.78 -5.86 -12.75
C ASN A 129 -2.19 -6.16 -12.24
N MET A 130 -2.39 -6.26 -10.92
CA MET A 130 -3.72 -6.41 -10.30
C MET A 130 -4.30 -5.05 -9.86
N MET A 131 -3.57 -3.94 -10.04
CA MET A 131 -4.01 -2.60 -9.65
C MET A 131 -4.71 -1.89 -10.80
N ASP A 132 -5.98 -2.24 -11.04
CA ASP A 132 -6.75 -1.74 -12.19
C ASP A 132 -6.98 -0.23 -12.15
N GLU A 133 -7.04 0.39 -10.96
CA GLU A 133 -7.23 1.83 -10.80
C GLU A 133 -5.92 2.62 -10.69
N LEU A 134 -4.76 1.97 -10.79
CA LEU A 134 -3.47 2.65 -10.65
C LEU A 134 -3.27 3.66 -11.78
N ASN A 135 -3.20 4.94 -11.43
CA ASN A 135 -2.99 6.02 -12.38
C ASN A 135 -1.67 6.77 -12.15
N GLU A 136 -1.07 6.63 -10.96
CA GLU A 136 0.21 7.26 -10.61
C GLU A 136 1.15 6.28 -9.93
N MET A 137 2.36 6.17 -10.43
CA MET A 137 3.43 5.36 -9.84
C MET A 137 4.73 6.17 -9.76
N ARG A 138 5.30 6.27 -8.56
CA ARG A 138 6.63 6.88 -8.38
C ARG A 138 7.61 5.88 -7.80
N LEU A 139 8.78 5.80 -8.42
CA LEU A 139 9.91 5.03 -7.91
C LEU A 139 10.98 6.00 -7.41
N GLU A 140 11.31 5.93 -6.13
CA GLU A 140 12.29 6.80 -5.48
C GLU A 140 13.40 6.01 -4.79
N GLY A 141 14.53 6.67 -4.52
CA GLY A 141 15.62 6.09 -3.73
C GLY A 141 16.58 5.19 -4.51
N MET A 142 16.50 5.19 -5.85
CA MET A 142 17.30 4.33 -6.74
C MET A 142 18.81 4.64 -6.79
N GLY A 143 19.34 5.43 -5.84
CA GLY A 143 20.74 5.84 -5.82
C GLY A 143 21.12 6.73 -7.02
N SER A 144 22.42 6.98 -7.21
CA SER A 144 22.93 7.76 -8.34
C SER A 144 23.11 6.88 -9.58
N MET A 145 22.63 7.34 -10.74
CA MET A 145 22.75 6.65 -12.04
C MET A 145 24.17 6.18 -12.34
N SER A 146 25.20 6.94 -11.95
CA SER A 146 26.61 6.58 -12.16
C SER A 146 27.09 5.33 -11.40
N ARG A 147 26.37 4.88 -10.37
CA ARG A 147 26.66 3.62 -9.65
C ARG A 147 25.90 2.43 -10.25
N LEU A 148 24.88 2.69 -11.06
CA LEU A 148 24.14 1.68 -11.79
C LEU A 148 24.88 1.49 -13.13
N GLY A 149 25.70 0.45 -13.24
CA GLY A 149 26.37 0.12 -14.50
C GLY A 149 25.36 0.11 -15.66
N HIS A 150 25.78 0.56 -16.85
CA HIS A 150 24.96 0.86 -18.04
C HIS A 150 24.08 -0.29 -18.60
N GLY A 151 23.93 -1.43 -17.91
CA GLY A 151 23.09 -2.54 -18.34
C GLY A 151 22.74 -3.55 -17.24
N GLY A 152 22.73 -3.15 -15.96
CA GLY A 152 22.44 -4.05 -14.85
C GLY A 152 20.95 -4.32 -14.61
N GLU A 153 20.63 -5.42 -13.93
CA GLU A 153 19.27 -5.86 -13.51
C GLU A 153 18.41 -4.77 -12.85
N HIS A 154 19.02 -3.76 -12.23
CA HIS A 154 18.31 -2.59 -11.71
C HIS A 154 17.57 -1.82 -12.81
N MET A 155 18.19 -1.67 -13.99
CA MET A 155 17.58 -1.00 -15.13
C MET A 155 16.49 -1.87 -15.76
N ASP A 156 16.54 -3.19 -15.61
CA ASP A 156 15.43 -4.06 -16.04
C ASP A 156 14.21 -3.83 -15.16
N PHE A 157 14.39 -3.71 -13.84
CA PHE A 157 13.29 -3.35 -12.94
C PHE A 157 12.68 -1.98 -13.29
N VAL A 158 13.52 -0.96 -13.48
CA VAL A 158 13.06 0.38 -13.86
C VAL A 158 12.28 0.33 -15.17
N ARG A 159 12.83 -0.33 -16.21
CA ARG A 159 12.15 -0.48 -17.51
C ARG A 159 10.79 -1.19 -17.38
N LYS A 160 10.72 -2.26 -16.57
CA LYS A 160 9.46 -2.99 -16.33
C LYS A 160 8.42 -2.12 -15.61
N VAL A 161 8.84 -1.21 -14.72
CA VAL A 161 7.93 -0.24 -14.09
C VAL A 161 7.53 0.85 -15.09
N GLU A 162 8.44 1.35 -15.90
CA GLU A 162 8.16 2.34 -16.97
C GLU A 162 7.21 1.79 -18.05
N ASP A 163 7.19 0.48 -18.26
CA ASP A 163 6.22 -0.17 -19.16
C ASP A 163 4.75 0.04 -18.71
N LEU A 164 4.50 0.41 -17.44
CA LEU A 164 3.16 0.81 -16.98
C LEU A 164 2.67 2.09 -17.68
N SER A 165 3.56 2.96 -18.14
CA SER A 165 3.18 4.15 -18.93
C SER A 165 2.48 3.78 -20.24
N LYS A 166 2.79 2.59 -20.80
CA LYS A 166 2.09 2.07 -21.99
C LYS A 166 0.61 1.73 -21.70
N LYS A 167 0.25 1.56 -20.42
CA LYS A 167 -1.12 1.34 -19.95
C LYS A 167 -1.82 2.63 -19.48
N GLY A 168 -1.18 3.79 -19.62
CA GLY A 168 -1.74 5.09 -19.22
C GLY A 168 -1.45 5.50 -17.78
N VAL A 169 -0.55 4.80 -17.07
CA VAL A 169 -0.08 5.19 -15.72
C VAL A 169 0.95 6.31 -15.82
N ASP A 170 0.83 7.39 -15.03
CA ASP A 170 1.90 8.39 -14.88
C ASP A 170 3.05 7.80 -14.04
N VAL A 171 4.15 7.46 -14.70
CA VAL A 171 5.32 6.86 -14.05
C VAL A 171 6.43 7.89 -13.89
N GLN A 172 6.87 8.11 -12.65
CA GLN A 172 8.00 9.00 -12.34
C GLN A 172 9.12 8.23 -11.63
N VAL A 173 10.32 8.25 -12.19
CA VAL A 173 11.50 7.62 -11.58
C VAL A 173 12.47 8.69 -11.08
N ARG A 174 12.72 8.74 -9.78
CA ARG A 174 13.63 9.69 -9.13
C ARG A 174 14.88 9.00 -8.61
N PHE A 175 16.02 9.36 -9.18
CA PHE A 175 17.34 8.97 -8.73
C PHE A 175 17.82 9.89 -7.60
N GLY A 176 18.57 9.34 -6.65
CA GLY A 176 19.14 10.12 -5.54
C GLY A 176 20.18 11.11 -6.04
N LYS A 177 20.20 12.32 -5.47
CA LYS A 177 21.31 13.27 -5.65
C LYS A 177 22.56 12.70 -4.98
N ARG A 178 23.72 12.88 -5.61
CA ARG A 178 25.03 12.47 -5.08
C ARG A 178 25.33 13.18 -3.77
#